data_AF-X0YEX5-F1
#
_entry.id   AF-X0YEX5-F1
#
_cell.length_a   1.000
_cell.length_b   1.000
_cell.length_c   1.000
_cell.angle_alpha   90.00
_cell.angle_beta   90.00
_cell.angle_gamma   90.00
#
_symmetry.space_group_name_H-M   'P 1'
#
loop_
_entity.id
_entity.type
_entity.pdbx_description
1 polymer ?
#
loop_
_entity_poly.entity_id
_entity_poly.type
_entity_poly.pdbx_seq_one_letter_code
_entity_poly.pdbx_strand_id
1 'polypeptide(L)'
;MKLLRNRAKAKTFAWENAKNEKEMLISFLSDKVIYEIGNEDYAKEALKAAEEKIAYLAQPKLSRKVIESRIKEYFKKDIRVNRAWVFGSFAREEDRFNDIDLMLEFNKNKSISLFDLADIQFKLENITGIKIDIVEKGCIKPFAWENAKNDIKLIYV
;
A
#
# COMPACT_ATOMS: atom_id res chain seq x y z
N MET A 1 21.04 -20.87 24.15
CA MET A 1 19.72 -21.46 24.55
C MET A 1 19.20 -20.87 25.87
N LYS A 2 18.90 -19.55 25.94
CA LYS A 2 18.31 -18.92 27.15
C LYS A 2 17.39 -17.70 26.91
N LEU A 3 17.14 -17.29 25.67
CA LEU A 3 16.29 -16.12 25.35
C LEU A 3 14.84 -16.47 24.98
N LEU A 4 14.47 -17.76 24.98
CA LEU A 4 13.13 -18.25 24.60
C LEU A 4 12.16 -18.45 25.80
N ARG A 5 12.20 -17.60 26.83
CA ARG A 5 11.18 -17.65 27.89
C ARG A 5 10.43 -16.33 28.07
N ASN A 6 9.35 -16.28 27.29
CA ASN A 6 8.02 -15.78 27.65
C ASN A 6 7.84 -14.26 27.75
N ARG A 7 7.06 -13.73 26.80
CA ARG A 7 6.32 -12.45 26.91
C ARG A 7 5.54 -12.35 28.24
N ALA A 8 5.10 -13.49 28.79
CA ALA A 8 4.48 -13.58 30.12
C ALA A 8 5.45 -13.20 31.26
N LYS A 9 6.75 -13.53 31.18
CA LYS A 9 7.75 -13.15 32.19
C LYS A 9 8.07 -11.66 32.16
N ALA A 10 8.11 -11.06 30.96
CA ALA A 10 8.24 -9.62 30.82
C ALA A 10 7.07 -8.88 31.49
N LYS A 11 5.84 -9.42 31.38
CA LYS A 11 4.65 -8.89 32.07
C LYS A 11 4.73 -9.03 33.59
N THR A 12 5.15 -10.18 34.10
CA THR A 12 5.30 -10.41 35.55
C THR A 12 6.36 -9.49 36.17
N PHE A 13 7.49 -9.30 35.49
CA PHE A 13 8.56 -8.41 35.93
C PHE A 13 8.18 -6.92 35.88
N ALA A 14 7.32 -6.52 34.93
CA ALA A 14 6.80 -5.15 34.82
C ALA A 14 5.95 -4.76 36.04
N TRP A 15 5.09 -5.67 36.49
CA TRP A 15 4.26 -5.49 37.69
C TRP A 15 5.12 -5.33 38.96
N GLU A 16 6.20 -6.10 39.07
CA GLU A 16 7.09 -6.10 40.25
C GLU A 16 8.02 -4.87 40.33
N ASN A 17 8.28 -4.16 39.22
CA ASN A 17 9.25 -3.06 39.17
C ASN A 17 8.63 -1.68 38.89
N ALA A 18 7.30 -1.55 38.93
CA ALA A 18 6.57 -0.31 38.63
C ALA A 18 6.95 0.34 37.27
N LYS A 19 7.55 -0.44 36.35
CA LYS A 19 7.90 0.03 34.99
C LYS A 19 6.70 -0.16 34.08
N ASN A 20 6.47 0.81 33.20
CA ASN A 20 5.38 0.76 32.23
C ASN A 20 5.55 -0.48 31.31
N GLU A 21 4.52 -1.33 31.20
CA GLU A 21 4.52 -2.54 30.34
C GLU A 21 5.00 -2.22 28.92
N LYS A 22 4.63 -1.04 28.40
CA LYS A 22 5.05 -0.54 27.09
C LYS A 22 6.57 -0.39 26.98
N GLU A 23 7.21 0.22 27.98
CA GLU A 23 8.66 0.47 27.98
C GLU A 23 9.44 -0.84 28.03
N MET A 24 8.98 -1.80 28.83
CA MET A 24 9.59 -3.12 28.91
C MET A 24 9.47 -3.92 27.61
N LEU A 25 8.31 -3.85 26.95
CA LEU A 25 8.12 -4.48 25.65
C LEU A 25 9.01 -3.84 24.57
N ILE A 26 9.13 -2.51 24.57
CA ILE A 26 10.03 -1.80 23.66
C ILE A 26 11.48 -2.24 23.89
N SER A 27 11.95 -2.26 25.15
CA SER A 27 13.30 -2.70 25.49
C SER A 27 13.57 -4.13 25.03
N PHE A 28 12.65 -5.05 25.30
CA PHE A 28 12.78 -6.45 24.89
C PHE A 28 12.83 -6.62 23.36
N LEU A 29 11.98 -5.90 22.64
CA LEU A 29 11.97 -5.94 21.17
C LEU A 29 13.23 -5.32 20.58
N SER A 30 13.72 -4.23 21.17
CA SER A 30 15.00 -3.62 20.80
C SER A 30 16.14 -4.62 20.95
N ASP A 31 16.27 -5.28 22.10
CA ASP A 31 17.31 -6.29 22.34
C ASP A 31 17.24 -7.44 21.34
N LYS A 32 16.02 -7.88 21.00
CA LYS A 32 15.83 -8.91 19.98
C LYS A 32 16.30 -8.46 18.61
N VAL A 33 16.00 -7.22 18.20
CA VAL A 33 16.45 -6.69 16.92
C VAL A 33 17.97 -6.57 16.89
N ILE A 34 18.59 -6.04 17.95
CA ILE A 34 20.06 -5.96 18.06
C ILE A 34 20.70 -7.34 18.03
N TYR A 35 20.11 -8.36 18.67
CA TYR A 35 20.61 -9.73 18.63
C TYR A 35 20.64 -10.31 17.20
N GLU A 36 19.61 -10.03 16.40
CA GLU A 36 19.48 -10.58 15.05
C GLU A 36 20.32 -9.84 14.01
N ILE A 37 20.40 -8.51 14.08
CA ILE A 37 21.02 -7.70 13.01
C ILE A 37 22.11 -6.73 13.49
N GLY A 38 22.39 -6.65 14.79
CA GLY A 38 23.24 -5.60 15.36
C GLY A 38 24.71 -5.62 14.90
N ASN A 39 25.20 -6.76 14.42
CA ASN A 39 26.57 -6.92 13.91
C ASN A 39 26.65 -6.94 12.37
N GLU A 40 25.51 -6.79 11.68
CA GLU A 40 25.48 -6.76 10.22
C GLU A 40 25.94 -5.39 9.70
N ASP A 41 26.58 -5.40 8.54
CA ASP A 41 26.83 -4.17 7.80
C ASP A 41 25.48 -3.50 7.47
N TYR A 42 25.40 -2.18 7.60
CA TYR A 42 24.20 -1.38 7.35
C TYR A 42 22.99 -1.69 8.25
N ALA A 43 23.20 -2.28 9.44
CA ALA A 43 22.13 -2.59 10.39
C ALA A 43 21.22 -1.38 10.72
N LYS A 44 21.80 -0.18 10.78
CA LYS A 44 21.07 1.06 11.08
C LYS A 44 20.16 1.49 9.93
N GLU A 45 20.63 1.36 8.70
CA GLU A 45 19.89 1.64 7.47
C GLU A 45 18.73 0.65 7.30
N ALA A 46 18.98 -0.64 7.56
CA ALA A 46 17.95 -1.67 7.55
C ALA A 46 16.85 -1.40 8.60
N LEU A 47 17.25 -0.97 9.81
CA LEU A 47 16.32 -0.55 10.87
C LEU A 47 15.41 0.60 10.43
N LYS A 48 16.00 1.63 9.80
CA LYS A 48 15.26 2.77 9.28
C LYS A 48 14.24 2.35 8.20
N ALA A 49 14.66 1.50 7.25
CA ALA A 49 13.76 0.97 6.24
C ALA A 49 12.63 0.11 6.84
N ALA A 50 12.93 -0.65 7.91
CA ALA A 50 11.93 -1.44 8.62
C ALA A 50 10.91 -0.56 9.35
N GLU A 51 11.33 0.56 9.96
CA GLU A 51 10.43 1.54 10.56
C GLU A 51 9.43 2.08 9.54
N GLU A 52 9.92 2.53 8.38
CA GLU A 52 9.09 3.00 7.26
C GLU A 52 8.10 1.91 6.79
N LYS A 53 8.57 0.66 6.70
CA LYS A 53 7.74 -0.49 6.31
C LYS A 53 6.67 -0.83 7.36
N ILE A 54 7.00 -0.75 8.66
CA ILE A 54 6.03 -0.95 9.75
C ILE A 54 4.97 0.15 9.69
N ALA A 55 5.37 1.40 9.51
CA ALA A 55 4.44 2.52 9.37
C ALA A 55 3.50 2.31 8.17
N TYR A 56 4.02 1.88 7.02
CA TYR A 56 3.22 1.53 5.84
C TYR A 56 2.23 0.38 6.12
N LEU A 57 2.67 -0.68 6.79
CA LEU A 57 1.82 -1.84 7.10
C LEU A 57 0.77 -1.56 8.18
N ALA A 58 1.04 -0.61 9.08
CA ALA A 58 0.12 -0.21 10.15
C ALA A 58 -0.99 0.73 9.68
N GLN A 59 -0.90 1.29 8.47
CA GLN A 59 -1.97 2.12 7.93
C GLN A 59 -3.26 1.29 7.77
N PRO A 60 -4.41 1.78 8.26
CA PRO A 60 -5.69 1.13 8.00
C PRO A 60 -5.93 1.16 6.50
N LYS A 61 -5.69 0.04 5.82
CA LYS A 61 -5.98 -0.08 4.40
C LYS A 61 -7.48 0.16 4.20
N LEU A 62 -7.81 1.20 3.45
CA LEU A 62 -9.18 1.45 3.04
C LEU A 62 -9.74 0.17 2.41
N SER A 63 -10.97 -0.18 2.76
CA SER A 63 -11.61 -1.32 2.12
C SER A 63 -11.71 -1.06 0.62
N ARG A 64 -11.59 -2.11 -0.21
CA ARG A 64 -11.63 -1.99 -1.68
C ARG A 64 -12.88 -1.24 -2.16
N LYS A 65 -14.02 -1.47 -1.49
CA LYS A 65 -15.28 -0.75 -1.76
C LYS A 65 -15.14 0.76 -1.57
N VAL A 66 -14.47 1.20 -0.52
CA VAL A 66 -14.26 2.63 -0.26
C VAL A 66 -13.29 3.23 -1.29
N ILE A 67 -12.22 2.51 -1.63
CA ILE A 67 -11.29 2.93 -2.69
C ILE A 67 -12.02 3.09 -4.02
N GLU A 68 -12.75 2.06 -4.46
CA GLU A 68 -13.55 2.11 -5.70
C GLU A 68 -14.55 3.28 -5.67
N SER A 69 -15.23 3.51 -4.53
CA SER A 69 -16.17 4.63 -4.39
C SER A 69 -15.48 5.98 -4.57
N ARG A 70 -14.32 6.18 -3.94
CA ARG A 70 -13.54 7.42 -4.05
C ARG A 70 -13.05 7.67 -5.48
N ILE A 71 -12.58 6.63 -6.16
CA ILE A 71 -12.14 6.73 -7.56
C ILE A 71 -13.34 7.07 -8.46
N LYS A 72 -14.50 6.42 -8.26
CA LYS A 72 -15.75 6.74 -8.97
C LYS A 72 -16.17 8.19 -8.75
N GLU A 73 -16.14 8.67 -7.51
CA GLU A 73 -16.49 10.06 -7.17
C GLU A 73 -15.54 11.08 -7.79
N TYR A 74 -14.24 10.75 -7.89
CA TYR A 74 -13.26 11.57 -8.58
C TYR A 74 -13.63 11.71 -10.07
N PHE A 75 -13.84 10.59 -10.77
CA PHE A 75 -14.16 10.64 -12.20
C PHE A 75 -15.53 11.25 -12.53
N LYS A 76 -16.50 11.19 -11.61
CA LYS A 76 -17.76 11.96 -11.75
C LYS A 76 -17.53 13.47 -11.82
N LYS A 77 -16.49 13.99 -11.17
CA LYS A 77 -16.12 15.41 -11.18
C LYS A 77 -15.18 15.73 -12.34
N ASP A 78 -14.34 14.78 -12.72
CA ASP A 78 -13.34 14.92 -13.77
C ASP A 78 -13.83 14.33 -15.11
N ILE A 79 -14.34 15.20 -15.98
CA ILE A 79 -14.89 14.85 -17.29
C ILE A 79 -13.83 14.51 -18.37
N ARG A 80 -12.57 14.29 -18.01
CA ARG A 80 -11.52 13.85 -18.96
C ARG A 80 -11.64 12.37 -19.32
N VAL A 81 -12.12 11.56 -18.37
CA VAL A 81 -12.22 10.09 -18.49
C VAL A 81 -13.63 9.68 -18.87
N ASN A 82 -13.73 8.83 -19.90
CA ASN A 82 -14.98 8.21 -20.34
C ASN A 82 -15.26 6.93 -19.56
N ARG A 83 -14.23 6.10 -19.36
CA ARG A 83 -14.37 4.84 -18.62
C ARG A 83 -13.10 4.53 -17.85
N ALA A 84 -13.25 3.86 -16.72
CA ALA A 84 -12.13 3.37 -15.93
C ALA A 84 -12.33 1.91 -15.51
N TRP A 85 -11.25 1.13 -15.56
CA TRP A 85 -11.19 -0.24 -15.10
C TRP A 85 -10.05 -0.41 -14.10
N VAL A 86 -10.28 -1.20 -13.06
CA VAL A 86 -9.19 -1.71 -12.20
C VAL A 86 -8.78 -3.07 -12.70
N PHE A 87 -7.50 -3.40 -12.56
CA PHE A 87 -6.96 -4.73 -12.88
C PHE A 87 -5.86 -5.10 -11.88
N GLY A 88 -5.13 -6.17 -12.15
CA GLY A 88 -3.98 -6.56 -11.33
C GLY A 88 -4.35 -7.08 -9.94
N SER A 89 -3.43 -6.92 -8.99
CA SER A 89 -3.56 -7.45 -7.61
C SER A 89 -4.78 -6.87 -6.88
N PHE A 90 -5.14 -5.62 -7.18
CA PHE A 90 -6.31 -4.96 -6.61
C PHE A 90 -7.62 -5.63 -7.06
N ALA A 91 -7.70 -6.03 -8.34
CA ALA A 91 -8.91 -6.65 -8.90
C ALA A 91 -9.06 -8.14 -8.55
N ARG A 92 -7.95 -8.86 -8.32
CA ARG A 92 -7.93 -10.28 -7.89
C ARG A 92 -8.35 -10.53 -6.44
N GLU A 93 -8.79 -9.49 -5.74
CA GLU A 93 -9.20 -9.55 -4.32
C GLU A 93 -8.12 -10.09 -3.36
N GLU A 94 -6.84 -10.07 -3.75
CA GLU A 94 -5.71 -10.55 -2.93
C GLU A 94 -5.62 -9.80 -1.60
N ASP A 95 -5.48 -10.50 -0.47
CA ASP A 95 -5.43 -9.94 0.89
C ASP A 95 -4.43 -8.77 1.05
N ARG A 96 -3.42 -8.71 0.19
CA ARG A 96 -2.44 -7.63 0.15
C ARG A 96 -2.24 -7.13 -1.27
N PHE A 97 -2.59 -5.87 -1.48
CA PHE A 97 -2.17 -5.05 -2.63
C PHE A 97 -1.35 -3.85 -2.11
N ASN A 98 -0.37 -3.42 -2.89
CA ASN A 98 0.52 -2.29 -2.59
C ASN A 98 0.31 -1.08 -3.51
N ASP A 99 -0.25 -1.31 -4.69
CA ASP A 99 -0.64 -0.34 -5.70
C ASP A 99 -2.05 -0.66 -6.24
N ILE A 100 -2.58 0.24 -7.06
CA ILE A 100 -3.83 0.07 -7.80
C ILE A 100 -3.52 0.31 -9.28
N ASP A 101 -3.60 -0.76 -10.06
CA ASP A 101 -3.51 -0.71 -11.52
C ASP A 101 -4.83 -0.20 -12.13
N LEU A 102 -4.77 0.92 -12.85
CA LEU A 102 -5.93 1.61 -13.37
C LEU A 102 -5.81 1.85 -14.87
N MET A 103 -6.74 1.26 -15.64
CA MET A 103 -6.84 1.50 -17.08
C MET A 103 -7.89 2.57 -17.34
N LEU A 104 -7.53 3.58 -18.14
CA LEU A 104 -8.40 4.70 -18.49
C LEU A 104 -8.70 4.73 -19.99
N GLU A 105 -9.97 4.94 -20.33
CA GLU A 105 -10.40 5.35 -21.67
C GLU A 105 -10.74 6.84 -21.61
N PHE A 106 -9.96 7.67 -22.30
CA PHE A 106 -10.16 9.11 -22.33
C PHE A 106 -11.21 9.52 -23.36
N ASN A 107 -11.77 10.72 -23.16
CA ASN A 107 -12.69 11.30 -24.13
C ASN A 107 -11.93 11.68 -25.42
N LYS A 108 -12.31 11.09 -26.56
CA LYS A 108 -11.70 11.33 -27.88
C LYS A 108 -11.72 12.80 -28.33
N ASN A 109 -12.63 13.60 -27.77
CA ASN A 109 -12.77 15.02 -28.11
C ASN A 109 -11.81 15.91 -27.32
N LYS A 110 -11.00 15.35 -26.41
CA LYS A 110 -9.99 16.08 -25.63
C LYS A 110 -8.62 15.48 -25.88
N SER A 111 -7.67 16.31 -26.28
CA SER A 111 -6.26 15.93 -26.26
C SER A 111 -5.82 15.79 -24.81
N ILE A 112 -5.37 14.60 -24.42
CA ILE A 112 -4.82 14.33 -23.09
C ILE A 112 -3.31 14.48 -23.15
N SER A 113 -2.75 15.33 -22.30
CA SER A 113 -1.31 15.49 -22.18
C SER A 113 -0.73 14.55 -21.14
N LEU A 114 0.60 14.37 -21.14
CA LEU A 114 1.30 13.67 -20.06
C LEU A 114 1.07 14.35 -18.70
N PHE A 115 0.89 15.67 -18.66
CA PHE A 115 0.60 16.40 -17.43
C PHE A 115 -0.80 16.08 -16.89
N ASP A 116 -1.78 15.85 -17.77
CA ASP A 116 -3.12 15.41 -17.36
C ASP A 116 -3.07 14.03 -16.70
N LEU A 117 -2.31 13.10 -17.28
CA LEU A 117 -2.09 11.78 -16.69
C LEU A 117 -1.44 11.87 -15.31
N ALA A 118 -0.37 12.66 -15.19
CA ALA A 118 0.32 12.86 -13.93
C ALA A 118 -0.57 13.53 -12.88
N ASP A 119 -1.39 14.51 -13.27
CA ASP A 119 -2.35 15.18 -12.40
C ASP A 119 -3.45 14.22 -11.88
N ILE A 120 -4.01 13.38 -12.77
CA ILE A 120 -4.99 12.36 -12.37
C ILE A 120 -4.34 11.36 -11.40
N GLN A 121 -3.15 10.86 -11.71
CA GLN A 121 -2.42 9.94 -10.85
C GLN A 121 -2.20 10.54 -9.46
N PHE A 122 -1.60 11.73 -9.39
CA PHE A 122 -1.31 12.43 -8.14
C PHE A 122 -2.58 12.68 -7.30
N LYS A 123 -3.68 13.10 -7.94
CA LYS A 123 -4.95 13.33 -7.23
C LYS A 123 -5.55 12.05 -6.69
N LEU A 124 -5.54 10.97 -7.47
CA LEU A 124 -6.05 9.68 -7.02
C LEU A 124 -5.21 9.10 -5.88
N GLU A 125 -3.88 9.19 -5.96
CA GLU A 125 -2.97 8.77 -4.89
C GLU A 125 -3.23 9.53 -3.59
N ASN A 126 -3.45 10.84 -3.66
CA ASN A 126 -3.81 11.63 -2.48
C ASN A 126 -5.19 11.26 -1.90
N ILE A 127 -6.15 10.89 -2.75
CA ILE A 127 -7.50 10.49 -2.34
C ILE A 127 -7.51 9.10 -1.71
N THR A 128 -6.73 8.16 -2.25
CA THR A 128 -6.71 6.76 -1.80
C THR A 128 -5.64 6.49 -0.75
N GLY A 129 -4.58 7.30 -0.69
CA GLY A 129 -3.38 7.02 0.11
C GLY A 129 -2.57 5.83 -0.40
N ILE A 130 -2.81 5.39 -1.64
CA ILE A 130 -2.21 4.20 -2.24
C ILE A 130 -1.68 4.59 -3.61
N LYS A 131 -0.49 4.08 -3.96
CA LYS A 131 0.13 4.29 -5.27
C LYS A 131 -0.83 3.86 -6.39
N ILE A 132 -0.96 4.67 -7.43
CA ILE A 132 -1.82 4.38 -8.59
C ILE A 132 -0.93 4.26 -9.83
N ASP A 133 -0.99 3.14 -10.53
CA ASP A 133 -0.31 2.98 -11.82
C ASP A 133 -1.35 3.08 -12.95
N ILE A 134 -1.28 4.19 -13.70
CA ILE A 134 -2.24 4.50 -14.77
C ILE A 134 -1.73 4.00 -16.12
N VAL A 135 -2.60 3.33 -16.86
CA VAL A 135 -2.38 2.97 -18.27
C VAL A 135 -3.53 3.46 -19.15
N GLU A 136 -3.21 3.93 -20.34
CA GLU A 136 -4.23 4.24 -21.34
C GLU A 136 -4.71 2.96 -22.03
N LYS A 137 -6.02 2.89 -22.27
CA LYS A 137 -6.65 1.78 -23.00
C LYS A 137 -6.05 1.68 -24.41
N GLY A 138 -5.51 0.51 -24.73
CA GLY A 138 -4.83 0.25 -26.01
C GLY A 138 -3.31 0.40 -25.97
N CYS A 139 -2.75 0.92 -24.87
CA CYS A 139 -1.31 1.05 -24.66
C CYS A 139 -0.72 -0.02 -23.72
N ILE A 140 -1.53 -1.01 -23.31
CA ILE A 140 -1.06 -2.12 -22.48
C ILE A 140 -0.14 -3.02 -23.30
N LYS A 141 1.09 -3.25 -22.82
CA LYS A 141 2.03 -4.17 -23.45
C LYS A 141 1.45 -5.60 -23.48
N PRO A 142 1.66 -6.39 -24.55
CA PRO A 142 1.07 -7.73 -24.68
C PRO A 142 1.29 -8.65 -23.47
N PHE A 143 2.50 -8.65 -22.89
CA PHE A 143 2.81 -9.47 -21.71
C PHE A 143 2.00 -9.07 -20.47
N ALA A 144 1.70 -7.78 -20.31
CA ALA A 144 0.90 -7.26 -19.20
C ALA A 144 -0.59 -7.55 -19.44
N TRP A 145 -1.03 -7.51 -20.70
CA TRP A 145 -2.39 -7.86 -21.09
C TRP A 145 -2.73 -9.32 -20.81
N GLU A 146 -1.81 -10.25 -21.07
CA GLU A 146 -2.02 -11.69 -20.83
C GLU A 146 -2.44 -11.98 -19.37
N ASN A 147 -1.81 -11.27 -18.42
CA ASN A 147 -2.08 -11.38 -16.99
C ASN A 147 -3.26 -10.52 -16.54
N ALA A 148 -3.49 -9.36 -17.18
CA ALA A 148 -4.54 -8.44 -16.78
C ALA A 148 -5.92 -8.81 -17.32
N LYS A 149 -6.01 -9.37 -18.55
CA LYS A 149 -7.25 -9.53 -19.33
C LYS A 149 -8.37 -10.29 -18.61
N ASN A 150 -8.00 -11.24 -17.73
CA ASN A 150 -8.98 -12.07 -17.02
C ASN A 150 -9.56 -11.38 -15.77
N ASP A 151 -8.89 -10.34 -15.26
CA ASP A 151 -9.22 -9.69 -13.99
C ASP A 151 -9.63 -8.22 -14.18
N ILE A 152 -9.91 -7.79 -15.40
CA ILE A 152 -10.30 -6.40 -15.67
C ILE A 152 -11.73 -6.17 -15.19
N LYS A 153 -11.88 -5.25 -14.24
CA LYS A 153 -13.18 -4.89 -13.67
C LYS A 153 -13.51 -3.43 -13.97
N LEU A 154 -14.62 -3.22 -14.68
CA LEU A 154 -15.14 -1.88 -14.97
C LEU A 154 -15.62 -1.22 -13.67
N ILE A 155 -15.12 -0.03 -13.37
CA ILE A 155 -15.50 0.73 -12.17
C ILE A 155 -16.18 2.06 -12.49
N TYR A 156 -16.01 2.63 -13.68
CA TYR A 156 -16.61 3.92 -14.03
C TYR A 156 -17.00 4.00 -15.51
N VAL A 157 -18.15 4.63 -15.77
CA VAL A 157 -18.75 4.93 -17.09
C VAL A 157 -19.43 6.29 -17.00
#